data_AF-A0A7J8ULJ9-F1
#
_entry.id   AF-A0A7J8ULJ9-F1
#
_cell.length_a   1.000
_cell.length_b   1.000
_cell.length_c   1.000
_cell.angle_alpha   90.00
_cell.angle_beta   90.00
_cell.angle_gamma   90.00
#
_symmetry.space_group_name_H-M   'P 1'
#
loop_
_entity.id
_entity.type
_entity.pdbx_description
1 polymer ?
#
loop_
_entity_poly.entity_id
_entity_poly.type
_entity_poly.pdbx_seq_one_letter_code
_entity_poly.pdbx_strand_id
1 'polypeptide(L)'
;MTPLSYRFDVYKVKNLPIFPGALFKSNGESYDILSIVNPMFHLDEMVYRQNGGVHLSTSDLLQRGSSSQHFGFATLTATIFDERDLWRQTKTAFKGYKKMDIHMKHMKYKFVPTWWFVFILVSNIGLVLFTCQYYNESLQLPWWGVLVACAIAFFFILPIGIIAATINQAPGLNIFTEYVIGYLCPKLLVANSFKVYGYIIMTQALTFVSDFKIGHYMKIPPQSMFMAQVSDGNTCGSFGVHHNCMVAHGKIPHVCDTSLLLPDSPWTCPMGRVFFDVSVIWGFVGPRRIFGTKGEYSNVDWFFLSGAVAPLLVWLAHNAYPNKQWIHLIHMPVLLGSTAMMPPATTVNFRSRFIISFVSGYIIFKYRLDW
;
A
#
# COMPACT_ATOMS: atom_id res chain seq x y z
N MET A 1 14.35 -16.45 3.85
CA MET A 1 13.71 -16.92 2.59
C MET A 1 14.61 -16.65 1.39
N THR A 2 15.00 -15.41 1.10
CA THR A 2 15.84 -15.06 -0.07
C THR A 2 17.11 -15.89 -0.27
N PRO A 3 17.94 -16.15 0.77
CA PRO A 3 19.15 -16.96 0.59
C PRO A 3 18.86 -18.44 0.28
N LEU A 4 17.77 -18.99 0.82
CA LEU A 4 17.35 -20.37 0.57
C LEU A 4 16.82 -20.51 -0.87
N SER A 5 15.97 -19.57 -1.31
CA SER A 5 15.47 -19.53 -2.68
C SER A 5 16.61 -19.41 -3.70
N TYR A 6 17.64 -18.62 -3.40
CA TYR A 6 18.84 -18.50 -4.24
C TYR A 6 19.69 -19.79 -4.22
N ARG A 7 19.84 -20.43 -3.05
CA ARG A 7 20.57 -21.70 -2.91
C ARG A 7 19.93 -22.83 -3.71
N PHE A 8 18.61 -22.96 -3.64
CA PHE A 8 17.82 -23.99 -4.31
C PHE A 8 17.42 -23.62 -5.75
N ASP A 9 17.84 -22.46 -6.25
CA ASP A 9 17.54 -21.95 -7.60
C ASP A 9 16.06 -21.96 -7.96
N VAL A 10 15.22 -21.60 -6.99
CA VAL A 10 13.76 -21.59 -7.15
C VAL A 10 13.39 -20.51 -8.18
N TYR A 11 12.80 -20.90 -9.30
CA TYR A 11 12.50 -20.02 -10.46
C TYR A 11 13.73 -19.45 -11.19
N LYS A 12 14.84 -20.19 -11.29
CA LYS A 12 16.06 -19.79 -12.02
C LYS A 12 16.64 -18.45 -11.55
N VAL A 13 16.48 -18.16 -10.27
CA VAL A 13 16.85 -16.89 -9.66
C VAL A 13 18.35 -16.67 -9.56
N LYS A 14 19.19 -17.68 -9.79
CA LYS A 14 20.65 -17.50 -9.85
C LYS A 14 21.11 -16.57 -10.96
N ASN A 15 20.36 -16.50 -12.05
CA ASN A 15 20.64 -15.60 -13.19
C ASN A 15 20.20 -14.15 -12.91
N LEU A 16 19.52 -13.91 -11.78
CA LEU A 16 18.94 -12.62 -11.45
C LEU A 16 19.69 -11.99 -10.26
N PRO A 17 19.83 -10.65 -10.24
CA PRO A 17 20.32 -9.96 -9.06
C PRO A 17 19.40 -10.20 -7.84
N ILE A 18 19.98 -10.20 -6.64
CA ILE A 18 19.29 -10.56 -5.39
C ILE A 18 18.35 -9.45 -4.90
N PHE A 19 18.69 -8.18 -5.17
CA PHE A 19 17.93 -7.01 -4.72
C PHE A 19 17.82 -5.87 -5.76
N PRO A 20 17.28 -6.13 -6.95
CA PRO A 20 17.03 -5.11 -7.96
C PRO A 20 15.68 -4.41 -7.75
N GLY A 21 15.54 -3.19 -8.28
CA GLY A 21 14.25 -2.50 -8.42
C GLY A 21 13.84 -2.40 -9.90
N ALA A 22 14.05 -3.48 -10.67
CA ALA A 22 13.81 -3.54 -12.11
C ALA A 22 13.27 -4.92 -12.51
N LEU A 23 12.71 -5.01 -13.72
CA LEU A 23 12.21 -6.26 -14.31
C LEU A 23 13.26 -6.89 -15.23
N PHE A 24 13.28 -8.22 -15.33
CA PHE A 24 14.30 -8.96 -16.08
C PHE A 24 13.73 -9.96 -17.07
N LYS A 25 14.54 -10.28 -18.09
CA LYS A 25 14.36 -11.44 -18.96
C LYS A 25 14.94 -12.70 -18.30
N SER A 26 14.67 -13.87 -18.88
CA SER A 26 15.15 -15.17 -18.37
C SER A 26 16.68 -15.31 -18.33
N ASN A 27 17.39 -14.52 -19.15
CA ASN A 27 18.84 -14.46 -19.26
C ASN A 27 19.51 -13.50 -18.24
N GLY A 28 18.71 -12.76 -17.45
CA GLY A 28 19.22 -11.78 -16.48
C GLY A 28 19.42 -10.36 -17.03
N GLU A 29 19.11 -10.11 -18.30
CA GLU A 29 19.12 -8.76 -18.86
C GLU A 29 17.90 -7.96 -18.42
N SER A 30 18.04 -6.63 -18.37
CA SER A 30 16.92 -5.72 -18.07
C SER A 30 15.81 -5.90 -19.12
N TYR A 31 14.57 -6.00 -18.65
CA TYR A 31 13.41 -6.12 -19.51
C TYR A 31 13.01 -4.74 -20.04
N ASP A 32 13.03 -4.54 -21.35
CA ASP A 32 12.54 -3.31 -21.96
C ASP A 32 11.02 -3.31 -22.01
N ILE A 33 10.41 -2.63 -21.04
CA ILE A 33 8.96 -2.54 -20.88
C ILE A 33 8.34 -1.72 -22.00
N LEU A 34 9.03 -0.71 -22.54
CA LEU A 34 8.46 0.15 -23.59
C LEU A 34 8.30 -0.63 -24.90
N SER A 35 9.15 -1.62 -25.15
CA SER A 35 9.07 -2.48 -26.35
C SER A 35 7.78 -3.30 -26.44
N ILE A 36 7.13 -3.62 -25.31
CA ILE A 36 5.90 -4.42 -25.27
C ILE A 36 4.61 -3.57 -25.26
N VAL A 37 4.75 -2.24 -25.24
CA VAL A 37 3.62 -1.31 -25.16
C VAL A 37 3.40 -0.68 -26.52
N ASN A 38 2.22 -0.90 -27.10
CA ASN A 38 1.78 -0.28 -28.35
C ASN A 38 1.52 1.24 -28.11
N PRO A 39 1.54 2.14 -29.12
CA PRO A 39 1.26 3.57 -28.94
C PRO A 39 -0.12 3.89 -28.34
N MET A 40 -1.05 2.94 -28.39
CA MET A 40 -2.36 2.99 -27.71
C MET A 40 -2.30 2.58 -26.21
N PHE A 41 -1.10 2.48 -25.62
CA PHE A 41 -0.87 1.98 -24.25
C PHE A 41 -1.51 0.61 -23.97
N HIS A 42 -1.49 -0.28 -24.97
CA HIS A 42 -1.95 -1.66 -24.83
C HIS A 42 -0.77 -2.62 -24.92
N LEU A 43 -0.89 -3.76 -24.25
CA LEU A 43 0.10 -4.82 -24.34
C LEU A 43 0.08 -5.48 -25.73
N ASP A 44 1.20 -5.43 -26.44
CA ASP A 44 1.39 -6.19 -27.67
C ASP A 44 1.71 -7.65 -27.33
N GLU A 45 0.74 -8.54 -27.58
CA GLU A 45 0.89 -9.96 -27.28
C GLU A 45 1.92 -10.67 -28.17
N MET A 46 2.11 -10.20 -29.41
CA MET A 46 3.03 -10.84 -30.35
C MET A 46 4.47 -10.54 -29.93
N VAL A 47 4.78 -9.27 -29.66
CA VAL A 47 6.09 -8.86 -29.16
C VAL A 47 6.36 -9.47 -27.78
N TYR A 48 5.36 -9.52 -26.89
CA TYR A 48 5.50 -10.19 -25.59
C TYR A 48 5.84 -11.68 -25.72
N ARG A 49 5.19 -12.41 -26.64
CA ARG A 49 5.51 -13.82 -26.88
C ARG A 49 6.90 -14.03 -27.45
N GLN A 50 7.40 -13.09 -28.27
CA GLN A 50 8.75 -13.16 -28.83
C GLN A 50 9.83 -12.81 -27.80
N ASN A 51 9.61 -11.78 -26.98
CA ASN A 51 10.54 -11.32 -25.95
C ASN A 51 10.59 -12.25 -24.72
N GLY A 52 9.56 -13.08 -24.53
CA GLY A 52 9.44 -13.99 -23.41
C GLY A 52 8.78 -13.35 -22.18
N GLY A 53 8.48 -14.18 -21.18
CA GLY A 53 7.85 -13.74 -19.94
C GLY A 53 8.74 -12.77 -19.14
N VAL A 54 8.10 -11.94 -18.32
CA VAL A 54 8.79 -11.09 -17.35
C VAL A 54 9.18 -11.93 -16.15
N HIS A 55 10.47 -11.93 -15.81
CA HIS A 55 10.98 -12.57 -14.62
C HIS A 55 11.19 -11.55 -13.50
N LEU A 56 10.81 -11.97 -12.30
CA LEU A 56 10.90 -11.18 -11.08
C LEU A 56 12.03 -11.70 -10.21
N SER A 57 12.74 -10.78 -9.57
CA SER A 57 13.78 -11.14 -8.62
C SER A 57 13.20 -11.85 -7.40
N THR A 58 14.03 -12.61 -6.69
CA THR A 58 13.59 -13.33 -5.47
C THR A 58 13.09 -12.38 -4.40
N SER A 59 13.73 -11.22 -4.22
CA SER A 59 13.30 -10.22 -3.23
C SER A 59 11.91 -9.70 -3.55
N ASP A 60 11.64 -9.39 -4.81
CA ASP A 60 10.38 -8.76 -5.18
C ASP A 60 9.23 -9.77 -5.19
N LEU A 61 9.51 -11.03 -5.54
CA LEU A 61 8.53 -12.13 -5.41
C LEU A 61 8.15 -12.36 -3.95
N LEU A 62 9.14 -12.42 -3.07
CA LEU A 62 8.90 -12.64 -1.63
C LEU A 62 8.21 -11.43 -0.99
N GLN A 63 8.55 -10.21 -1.36
CA GLN A 63 7.86 -9.02 -0.88
C GLN A 63 6.39 -9.03 -1.32
N ARG A 64 6.12 -9.30 -2.59
CA ARG A 64 4.74 -9.35 -3.10
C ARG A 64 3.96 -10.47 -2.44
N GLY A 65 4.58 -11.64 -2.24
CA GLY A 65 4.00 -12.74 -1.46
C GLY A 65 3.70 -12.34 -0.01
N SER A 66 4.65 -11.73 0.70
CA SER A 66 4.46 -11.26 2.08
C SER A 66 3.39 -10.19 2.20
N SER A 67 3.30 -9.30 1.22
CA SER A 67 2.26 -8.26 1.16
C SER A 67 0.88 -8.87 0.91
N SER A 68 0.78 -9.89 0.05
CA SER A 68 -0.43 -10.70 -0.15
C SER A 68 -0.83 -11.48 1.11
N GLN A 69 0.14 -12.03 1.86
CA GLN A 69 -0.12 -12.65 3.18
C GLN A 69 -0.74 -11.65 4.15
N HIS A 70 -0.17 -10.46 4.23
CA HIS A 70 -0.61 -9.41 5.14
C HIS A 70 -2.05 -8.95 4.85
N PHE A 71 -2.47 -8.96 3.57
CA PHE A 71 -3.85 -8.72 3.17
C PHE A 71 -4.80 -9.88 3.50
N GLY A 72 -4.37 -11.12 3.24
CA GLY A 72 -5.14 -12.32 3.62
C GLY A 72 -5.40 -12.38 5.14
N PHE A 73 -4.39 -11.97 5.92
CA PHE A 73 -4.52 -11.75 7.36
C PHE A 73 -5.59 -10.69 7.66
N ALA A 74 -5.45 -9.48 7.10
CA ALA A 74 -6.33 -8.36 7.40
C ALA A 74 -7.80 -8.66 7.09
N THR A 75 -8.05 -9.38 6.00
CA THR A 75 -9.39 -9.79 5.59
C THR A 75 -9.99 -10.80 6.55
N LEU A 76 -9.23 -11.81 6.99
CA LEU A 76 -9.73 -12.79 7.96
C LEU A 76 -9.87 -12.24 9.36
N THR A 77 -9.00 -11.32 9.79
CA THR A 77 -9.24 -10.63 11.07
C THR A 77 -10.48 -9.76 11.02
N ALA A 78 -10.73 -9.08 9.89
CA ALA A 78 -11.93 -8.28 9.69
C ALA A 78 -13.21 -9.11 9.71
N THR A 79 -13.17 -10.36 9.25
CA THR A 79 -14.36 -11.23 9.18
C THR A 79 -14.56 -12.14 10.39
N ILE A 80 -13.49 -12.66 11.02
CA ILE A 80 -13.59 -13.72 12.04
C ILE A 80 -13.31 -13.21 13.45
N PHE A 81 -12.20 -12.50 13.65
CA PHE A 81 -11.70 -12.24 15.02
C PHE A 81 -12.34 -11.04 15.67
N ASP A 82 -12.69 -10.03 14.88
CA ASP A 82 -13.16 -8.77 15.42
C ASP A 82 -14.67 -8.57 15.32
N GLU A 83 -15.45 -9.49 14.72
CA GLU A 83 -16.89 -9.23 14.50
C GLU A 83 -17.61 -8.82 15.78
N ARG A 84 -17.33 -9.43 16.93
CA ARG A 84 -17.97 -9.07 18.22
C ARG A 84 -17.42 -7.79 18.83
N ASP A 85 -16.11 -7.60 18.86
CA ASP A 85 -15.49 -6.43 19.50
C ASP A 85 -15.59 -5.19 18.61
N LEU A 86 -15.41 -5.33 17.29
CA LEU A 86 -15.66 -4.31 16.27
C LEU A 86 -17.14 -3.97 16.22
N TRP A 87 -18.08 -4.93 16.17
CA TRP A 87 -19.50 -4.57 16.29
C TRP A 87 -19.81 -3.90 17.61
N ARG A 88 -19.22 -4.34 18.72
CA ARG A 88 -19.45 -3.70 20.02
C ARG A 88 -18.90 -2.27 20.02
N GLN A 89 -17.69 -2.04 19.51
CA GLN A 89 -17.05 -0.73 19.42
C GLN A 89 -17.79 0.19 18.45
N THR A 90 -18.12 -0.27 17.23
CA THR A 90 -18.94 0.45 16.25
C THR A 90 -20.31 0.77 16.84
N LYS A 91 -21.00 -0.21 17.43
CA LYS A 91 -22.32 0.02 18.07
C LYS A 91 -22.21 0.96 19.26
N THR A 92 -21.12 0.96 20.01
CA THR A 92 -20.89 1.90 21.13
C THR A 92 -20.61 3.31 20.61
N ALA A 93 -19.82 3.44 19.54
CA ALA A 93 -19.56 4.71 18.86
C ALA A 93 -20.86 5.31 18.29
N PHE A 94 -21.71 4.50 17.65
CA PHE A 94 -22.99 4.94 17.11
C PHE A 94 -24.09 5.13 18.18
N LYS A 95 -24.07 4.38 19.30
CA LYS A 95 -25.04 4.54 20.39
C LYS A 95 -24.77 5.72 21.32
N GLY A 96 -23.70 6.49 21.10
CA GLY A 96 -23.46 7.73 21.85
C GLY A 96 -23.17 7.56 23.34
N TYR A 97 -22.88 6.33 23.81
CA TYR A 97 -22.40 6.10 25.18
C TYR A 97 -20.94 6.58 25.30
N LYS A 98 -20.78 7.90 25.34
CA LYS A 98 -19.51 8.55 25.64
C LYS A 98 -19.18 8.28 27.10
N LYS A 99 -18.22 7.38 27.37
CA LYS A 99 -17.29 7.67 28.45
C LYS A 99 -16.65 9.00 28.07
N MET A 100 -17.13 10.08 28.69
CA MET A 100 -16.68 11.42 28.37
C MET A 100 -15.23 11.54 28.82
N ASP A 101 -14.31 11.39 27.87
CA ASP A 101 -12.89 11.60 28.12
C ASP A 101 -12.70 12.99 28.75
N ILE A 102 -11.76 13.12 29.68
CA ILE A 102 -11.37 14.37 30.32
C ILE A 102 -11.07 15.44 29.26
N HIS A 103 -10.48 15.04 28.13
CA HIS A 103 -10.21 15.93 27.00
C HIS A 103 -11.50 16.46 26.37
N MET A 104 -12.49 15.59 26.17
CA MET A 104 -13.78 15.95 25.60
C MET A 104 -14.63 16.79 26.56
N LYS A 105 -14.47 16.62 27.88
CA LYS A 105 -15.11 17.48 28.89
C LYS A 105 -14.58 18.92 28.84
N HIS A 106 -13.30 19.10 28.47
CA HIS A 106 -12.67 20.41 28.34
C HIS A 106 -12.81 21.02 26.94
N MET A 107 -13.09 20.22 25.91
CA MET A 107 -13.37 20.69 24.55
C MET A 107 -14.87 21.05 24.36
N LYS A 108 -15.26 22.28 24.71
CA LYS A 108 -16.58 22.84 24.35
C LYS A 108 -16.55 23.54 22.98
N TYR A 109 -16.09 22.84 21.93
CA TYR A 109 -16.02 23.40 20.58
C TYR A 109 -17.20 22.93 19.71
N LYS A 110 -17.53 23.72 18.68
CA LYS A 110 -18.52 23.33 17.67
C LYS A 110 -17.95 22.18 16.85
N PHE A 111 -18.72 21.09 16.72
CA PHE A 111 -18.36 19.98 15.84
C PHE A 111 -18.39 20.41 14.37
N VAL A 112 -17.63 19.70 13.54
CA VAL A 112 -17.65 19.92 12.09
C VAL A 112 -18.98 19.40 11.55
N PRO A 113 -19.73 20.21 10.78
CA PRO A 113 -20.97 19.76 10.18
C PRO A 113 -20.74 18.58 9.23
N THR A 114 -21.54 17.53 9.35
CA THR A 114 -21.43 16.33 8.49
C THR A 114 -21.53 16.68 6.99
N TRP A 115 -22.28 17.72 6.64
CA TRP A 115 -22.45 18.15 5.25
C TRP A 115 -21.14 18.63 4.60
N TRP A 116 -20.15 19.11 5.37
CA TRP A 116 -18.83 19.48 4.82
C TRP A 116 -18.13 18.25 4.23
N PHE A 117 -18.18 17.12 4.93
CA PHE A 117 -17.63 15.85 4.46
C PHE A 117 -18.38 15.32 3.24
N VAL A 118 -19.72 15.37 3.27
CA VAL A 118 -20.55 14.92 2.15
C VAL A 118 -20.28 15.76 0.90
N PHE A 119 -20.16 17.08 1.05
CA PHE A 119 -19.86 17.99 -0.06
C PHE A 119 -18.48 17.71 -0.67
N ILE A 120 -17.45 17.49 0.15
CA ILE A 120 -16.12 17.12 -0.34
C ILE A 120 -16.15 15.75 -1.03
N LEU A 121 -16.84 14.76 -0.45
CA LEU A 121 -16.95 13.42 -1.03
C LEU A 121 -17.61 13.46 -2.41
N VAL A 122 -18.78 14.11 -2.52
CA VAL A 122 -19.55 14.18 -3.78
C VAL A 122 -18.80 15.00 -4.82
N SER A 123 -18.20 16.13 -4.44
CA SER A 123 -17.43 16.97 -5.38
C SER A 123 -16.18 16.24 -5.90
N ASN A 124 -15.45 15.52 -5.05
CA ASN A 124 -14.29 14.73 -5.48
C ASN A 124 -14.67 13.55 -6.37
N ILE A 125 -15.73 12.80 -6.03
CA ILE A 125 -16.20 11.71 -6.90
C ILE A 125 -16.61 12.26 -8.27
N GLY A 126 -17.32 13.40 -8.30
CA GLY A 126 -17.69 14.07 -9.54
C GLY A 126 -16.47 14.48 -10.38
N LEU A 127 -15.45 15.08 -9.74
CA LEU A 127 -14.22 15.48 -10.41
C LEU A 127 -13.46 14.26 -10.96
N VAL A 128 -13.35 13.18 -10.18
CA VAL A 128 -12.68 11.95 -10.61
C VAL A 128 -13.40 11.31 -11.80
N LEU A 129 -14.74 11.23 -11.77
CA LEU A 129 -15.52 10.71 -12.89
C LEU A 129 -15.34 11.57 -14.14
N PHE A 130 -15.34 12.90 -13.99
CA PHE A 130 -15.08 13.82 -15.09
C PHE A 130 -13.68 13.63 -15.67
N THR A 131 -12.64 13.56 -14.84
CA THR A 131 -11.26 13.35 -15.28
C THR A 131 -11.10 12.01 -16.00
N CYS A 132 -11.72 10.93 -15.50
CA CYS A 132 -11.64 9.62 -16.17
C CYS A 132 -12.34 9.62 -17.53
N GLN A 133 -13.46 10.33 -17.65
CA GLN A 133 -14.20 10.43 -18.92
C GLN A 133 -13.49 11.33 -19.93
N TYR A 134 -12.93 12.47 -19.50
CA TYR A 134 -12.27 13.43 -20.37
C TYR A 134 -10.89 12.93 -20.83
N TYR A 135 -10.09 12.35 -19.92
CA TYR A 135 -8.75 11.81 -20.21
C TYR A 135 -8.77 10.30 -20.45
N ASN A 136 -9.82 9.79 -21.10
CA ASN A 136 -9.99 8.35 -21.33
C ASN A 136 -8.82 7.76 -22.14
N GLU A 137 -8.25 8.51 -23.08
CA GLU A 137 -7.11 8.05 -23.89
C GLU A 137 -5.85 7.78 -23.06
N SER A 138 -5.65 8.51 -21.96
CA SER A 138 -4.45 8.38 -21.11
C SER A 138 -4.69 7.52 -19.86
N LEU A 139 -5.87 7.60 -19.25
CA LEU A 139 -6.18 6.88 -18.00
C LEU A 139 -6.83 5.52 -18.24
N GLN A 140 -7.55 5.37 -19.35
CA GLN A 140 -8.24 4.15 -19.81
C GLN A 140 -9.20 3.51 -18.78
N LEU A 141 -9.44 4.15 -17.63
CA LEU A 141 -10.25 3.63 -16.54
C LEU A 141 -11.73 3.91 -16.83
N PRO A 142 -12.57 2.88 -17.01
CA PRO A 142 -14.00 3.11 -17.20
C PRO A 142 -14.64 3.72 -15.95
N TRP A 143 -15.69 4.52 -16.14
CA TRP A 143 -16.40 5.21 -15.06
C TRP A 143 -16.87 4.27 -13.92
N TRP A 144 -17.27 3.04 -14.25
CA TRP A 144 -17.68 2.04 -13.26
C TRP A 144 -16.49 1.55 -12.41
N GLY A 145 -15.27 1.56 -12.97
CA GLY A 145 -14.06 1.17 -12.26
C GLY A 145 -13.72 2.12 -11.11
N VAL A 146 -14.00 3.41 -11.28
CA VAL A 146 -13.89 4.41 -10.21
C VAL A 146 -14.83 4.06 -9.04
N LEU A 147 -16.10 3.77 -9.34
CA LEU A 147 -17.08 3.42 -8.30
C LEU A 147 -16.69 2.16 -7.55
N VAL A 148 -16.17 1.15 -8.25
CA VAL A 148 -15.65 -0.08 -7.63
C VAL A 148 -14.45 0.22 -6.74
N ALA A 149 -13.50 1.05 -7.18
CA ALA A 149 -12.36 1.44 -6.36
C ALA A 149 -12.79 2.17 -5.07
N CYS A 150 -13.72 3.13 -5.19
CA CYS A 150 -14.27 3.84 -4.04
C CYS A 150 -15.03 2.91 -3.07
N ALA A 151 -15.79 1.95 -3.59
CA ALA A 151 -16.50 0.97 -2.77
C ALA A 151 -15.53 0.06 -1.98
N ILE A 152 -14.46 -0.40 -2.62
CA ILE A 152 -13.40 -1.17 -1.96
C ILE A 152 -12.74 -0.33 -0.87
N ALA A 153 -12.34 0.92 -1.17
CA ALA A 153 -11.76 1.81 -0.19
C ALA A 153 -12.70 2.01 1.02
N PHE A 154 -13.98 2.31 0.78
CA PHE A 154 -14.98 2.50 1.83
C PHE A 154 -15.12 1.28 2.75
N PHE A 155 -15.17 0.08 2.19
CA PHE A 155 -15.30 -1.15 2.98
C PHE A 155 -14.06 -1.43 3.83
N PHE A 156 -12.86 -1.24 3.27
CA PHE A 156 -11.61 -1.58 3.95
C PHE A 156 -11.06 -0.47 4.87
N ILE A 157 -11.54 0.78 4.77
CA ILE A 157 -11.14 1.87 5.68
C ILE A 157 -11.41 1.51 7.15
N LEU A 158 -12.57 0.94 7.47
CA LEU A 158 -12.95 0.68 8.86
C LEU A 158 -12.10 -0.45 9.50
N PRO A 159 -11.98 -1.65 8.91
CA PRO A 159 -11.14 -2.71 9.49
C PRO A 159 -9.66 -2.31 9.57
N ILE A 160 -9.14 -1.68 8.52
CA ILE A 160 -7.74 -1.26 8.48
C ILE A 160 -7.48 -0.13 9.48
N GLY A 161 -8.44 0.77 9.68
CA GLY A 161 -8.34 1.80 10.70
C GLY A 161 -8.28 1.25 12.12
N ILE A 162 -8.99 0.16 12.42
CA ILE A 162 -8.96 -0.48 13.74
C ILE A 162 -7.64 -1.23 13.95
N ILE A 163 -7.16 -1.93 12.93
CA ILE A 163 -5.82 -2.54 12.95
C ILE A 163 -4.77 -1.44 13.16
N ALA A 164 -4.80 -0.38 12.36
CA ALA A 164 -3.87 0.74 12.50
C ALA A 164 -3.94 1.39 13.90
N ALA A 165 -5.13 1.52 14.48
CA ALA A 165 -5.30 2.08 15.82
C ALA A 165 -4.75 1.17 16.94
N THR A 166 -4.72 -0.15 16.75
CA THR A 166 -4.28 -1.12 17.78
C THR A 166 -2.80 -1.46 17.66
N ILE A 167 -2.30 -1.71 16.44
CA ILE A 167 -0.91 -2.13 16.19
C ILE A 167 -0.01 -1.04 15.60
N ASN A 168 -0.55 0.16 15.33
CA ASN A 168 0.18 1.27 14.72
C ASN A 168 0.85 0.92 13.37
N GLN A 169 0.25 -0.02 12.63
CA GLN A 169 0.65 -0.45 11.29
C GLN A 169 -0.59 -0.56 10.42
N ALA A 170 -0.54 0.03 9.22
CA ALA A 170 -1.63 -0.03 8.26
C ALA A 170 -1.29 -1.04 7.15
N PRO A 171 -2.04 -2.14 6.98
CA PRO A 171 -1.90 -3.03 5.84
C PRO A 171 -2.03 -2.30 4.50
N GLY A 172 -1.11 -2.57 3.58
CA GLY A 172 -1.13 -2.03 2.22
C GLY A 172 -2.17 -2.70 1.34
N LEU A 173 -3.20 -1.96 0.87
CA LEU A 173 -4.24 -2.49 -0.04
C LEU A 173 -3.81 -2.53 -1.52
N ASN A 174 -2.63 -2.00 -1.85
CA ASN A 174 -2.13 -1.80 -3.21
C ASN A 174 -2.27 -3.04 -4.10
N ILE A 175 -1.66 -4.14 -3.67
CA ILE A 175 -1.61 -5.37 -4.46
C ILE A 175 -3.01 -5.95 -4.66
N PHE A 176 -3.89 -5.86 -3.66
CA PHE A 176 -5.26 -6.34 -3.81
C PHE A 176 -6.05 -5.52 -4.84
N THR A 177 -5.96 -4.18 -4.79
CA THR A 177 -6.64 -3.32 -5.77
C THR A 177 -6.14 -3.59 -7.18
N GLU A 178 -4.83 -3.79 -7.35
CA GLU A 178 -4.20 -4.12 -8.62
C GLU A 178 -4.56 -5.54 -9.10
N TYR A 179 -4.69 -6.50 -8.18
CA TYR A 179 -5.13 -7.86 -8.48
C TYR A 179 -6.57 -7.87 -9.00
N VAL A 180 -7.48 -7.19 -8.30
CA VAL A 180 -8.91 -7.09 -8.66
C VAL A 180 -9.08 -6.46 -10.04
N ILE A 181 -8.45 -5.30 -10.29
CA ILE A 181 -8.57 -4.63 -11.59
C ILE A 181 -7.86 -5.39 -12.71
N GLY A 182 -6.74 -6.08 -12.42
CA GLY A 182 -6.04 -6.92 -13.39
C GLY A 182 -6.86 -8.11 -13.90
N TYR A 183 -7.84 -8.59 -13.12
CA TYR A 183 -8.83 -9.58 -13.57
C TYR A 183 -10.05 -8.95 -14.26
N LEU A 184 -10.51 -7.79 -13.78
CA LEU A 184 -11.69 -7.11 -14.32
C LEU A 184 -11.44 -6.46 -15.68
N CYS A 185 -10.28 -5.80 -15.86
CA CYS A 185 -9.87 -5.10 -17.07
C CYS A 185 -8.43 -5.47 -17.43
N PRO A 186 -8.20 -6.67 -18.00
CA PRO A 186 -6.86 -7.08 -18.40
C PRO A 186 -6.34 -6.23 -19.58
N LYS A 187 -5.00 -6.06 -19.64
CA LYS A 187 -4.24 -5.46 -20.77
C LYS A 187 -4.27 -3.94 -20.92
N LEU A 188 -4.81 -3.20 -19.95
CA LEU A 188 -4.85 -1.74 -19.97
C LEU A 188 -3.99 -1.13 -18.86
N LEU A 189 -3.57 0.13 -19.03
CA LEU A 189 -2.79 0.90 -18.03
C LEU A 189 -3.59 1.24 -16.74
N VAL A 190 -4.83 0.78 -16.68
CA VAL A 190 -5.86 1.15 -15.71
C VAL A 190 -5.48 0.85 -14.25
N ALA A 191 -4.57 -0.10 -14.03
CA ALA A 191 -4.17 -0.54 -12.70
C ALA A 191 -3.64 0.60 -11.81
N ASN A 192 -2.94 1.58 -12.39
CA ASN A 192 -2.38 2.71 -11.63
C ASN A 192 -3.46 3.64 -11.09
N SER A 193 -4.34 4.09 -11.96
CA SER A 193 -5.45 4.98 -11.59
C SER A 193 -6.36 4.28 -10.57
N PHE A 194 -6.67 3.00 -10.79
CA PHE A 194 -7.47 2.22 -9.87
C PHE A 194 -6.81 2.06 -8.49
N LYS A 195 -5.50 1.81 -8.43
CA LYS A 195 -4.74 1.76 -7.17
C LYS A 195 -4.74 3.08 -6.43
N VAL A 196 -4.56 4.20 -7.13
CA VAL A 196 -4.63 5.53 -6.50
C VAL A 196 -6.00 5.73 -5.85
N TYR A 197 -7.09 5.42 -6.58
CA TYR A 197 -8.43 5.57 -6.02
C TYR A 197 -8.79 4.52 -4.95
N GLY A 198 -8.26 3.29 -5.04
CA GLY A 198 -8.57 2.23 -4.08
C GLY A 198 -7.72 2.26 -2.80
N TYR A 199 -6.42 2.56 -2.91
CA TYR A 199 -5.48 2.53 -1.78
C TYR A 199 -5.13 3.92 -1.25
N ILE A 200 -4.80 4.88 -2.11
CA ILE A 200 -4.33 6.19 -1.63
C ILE A 200 -5.45 6.92 -0.90
N ILE A 201 -6.70 6.83 -1.39
CA ILE A 201 -7.88 7.36 -0.68
C ILE A 201 -7.97 6.81 0.75
N MET A 202 -7.79 5.51 0.92
CA MET A 202 -7.79 4.87 2.24
C MET A 202 -6.66 5.42 3.12
N THR A 203 -5.42 5.51 2.60
CA THR A 203 -4.30 6.05 3.38
C THR A 203 -4.54 7.48 3.81
N GLN A 204 -5.07 8.32 2.91
CA GLN A 204 -5.40 9.71 3.20
C GLN A 204 -6.53 9.83 4.22
N ALA A 205 -7.54 8.95 4.17
CA ALA A 205 -8.60 8.92 5.17
C ALA A 205 -8.06 8.58 6.57
N LEU A 206 -7.10 7.64 6.67
CA LEU A 206 -6.50 7.26 7.94
C LEU A 206 -5.59 8.35 8.53
N THR A 207 -4.76 8.99 7.70
CA THR A 207 -3.92 10.11 8.14
C THR A 207 -4.78 11.29 8.57
N PHE A 208 -5.83 11.61 7.82
CA PHE A 208 -6.79 12.65 8.17
C PHE A 208 -7.44 12.41 9.54
N VAL A 209 -7.88 11.18 9.83
CA VAL A 209 -8.42 10.80 11.15
C VAL A 209 -7.34 10.86 12.25
N SER A 210 -6.12 10.43 11.95
CA SER A 210 -4.98 10.50 12.88
C SER A 210 -4.71 11.94 13.29
N ASP A 211 -4.73 12.87 12.34
CA ASP A 211 -4.51 14.29 12.60
C ASP A 211 -5.65 14.89 13.44
N PHE A 212 -6.91 14.50 13.23
CA PHE A 212 -8.01 14.87 14.13
C PHE A 212 -7.80 14.39 15.56
N LYS A 213 -7.21 13.21 15.74
CA LYS A 213 -6.88 12.68 17.06
C LYS A 213 -5.79 13.52 17.73
N ILE A 214 -4.74 13.91 17.00
CA ILE A 214 -3.70 14.80 17.52
C ILE A 214 -4.30 16.17 17.86
N GLY A 215 -5.13 16.74 16.98
CA GLY A 215 -5.85 17.99 17.23
C GLY A 215 -6.73 17.93 18.48
N HIS A 216 -7.38 16.79 18.74
CA HIS A 216 -8.14 16.53 19.95
C HIS A 216 -7.27 16.56 21.21
N TYR A 217 -6.05 15.98 21.17
CA TYR A 217 -5.10 16.05 22.29
C TYR A 217 -4.53 17.46 22.50
N MET A 218 -4.26 18.19 21.41
CA MET A 218 -3.74 19.57 21.44
C MET A 218 -4.80 20.63 21.74
N LYS A 219 -6.07 20.23 21.94
CA LYS A 219 -7.19 21.15 22.23
C LYS A 219 -7.49 22.15 21.09
N ILE A 220 -7.17 21.78 19.85
CA ILE A 220 -7.44 22.61 18.67
C ILE A 220 -8.92 22.48 18.27
N PRO A 221 -9.62 23.59 17.94
CA PRO A 221 -11.00 23.52 17.46
C PRO A 221 -11.10 22.69 16.15
N PRO A 222 -12.03 21.73 16.06
CA PRO A 222 -12.06 20.75 14.96
C PRO A 222 -12.44 21.38 13.61
N GLN A 223 -13.18 22.49 13.59
CA GLN A 223 -13.48 23.23 12.36
C GLN A 223 -12.24 23.88 11.74
N SER A 224 -11.39 24.47 12.57
CA SER A 224 -10.11 25.03 12.12
C SER A 224 -9.16 23.93 11.65
N MET A 225 -9.14 22.79 12.35
CA MET A 225 -8.36 21.62 11.94
C MET A 225 -8.79 21.11 10.56
N PHE A 226 -10.10 20.97 10.33
CA PHE A 226 -10.65 20.57 9.04
C PHE A 226 -10.24 21.53 7.93
N MET A 227 -10.42 22.84 8.15
CA MET A 227 -10.07 23.84 7.15
C MET A 227 -8.56 23.81 6.84
N ALA A 228 -7.72 23.68 7.86
CA ALA A 228 -6.28 23.59 7.70
C ALA A 228 -5.87 22.35 6.88
N GLN A 229 -6.41 21.18 7.19
CA GLN A 229 -6.12 19.95 6.45
C GLN A 229 -6.58 20.02 4.99
N VAL A 230 -7.78 20.55 4.75
CA VAL A 230 -8.31 20.68 3.38
C VAL A 230 -7.52 21.73 2.59
N SER A 231 -7.17 22.87 3.20
CA SER A 231 -6.41 23.92 2.51
C SER A 231 -4.95 23.53 2.27
N ASP A 232 -4.29 22.97 3.28
CA ASP A 232 -2.88 22.61 3.21
C ASP A 232 -2.68 21.35 2.35
N GLY A 233 -3.49 20.31 2.60
CA GLY A 233 -3.41 19.05 1.87
C GLY A 233 -3.76 19.18 0.40
N ASN A 234 -4.85 19.90 0.06
CA ASN A 234 -5.30 20.00 -1.32
C ASN A 234 -4.49 21.03 -2.12
N THR A 235 -4.26 22.21 -1.55
CA THR A 235 -3.65 23.32 -2.28
C THR A 235 -2.13 23.35 -2.09
N CYS A 236 -1.63 23.51 -0.86
CA CYS A 236 -0.19 23.67 -0.65
C CYS A 236 0.59 22.40 -1.02
N GLY A 237 0.12 21.23 -0.58
CA GLY A 237 0.74 19.94 -0.83
C GLY A 237 0.78 19.58 -2.31
N SER A 238 -0.37 19.58 -2.98
CA SER A 238 -0.47 19.17 -4.39
C SER A 238 0.27 20.12 -5.32
N PHE A 239 0.12 21.44 -5.15
CA PHE A 239 0.85 22.41 -5.97
C PHE A 239 2.35 22.38 -5.70
N GLY A 240 2.77 22.22 -4.45
CA GLY A 240 4.18 22.09 -4.09
C GLY A 240 4.82 20.89 -4.77
N VAL A 241 4.20 19.70 -4.68
CA VAL A 241 4.72 18.50 -5.33
C VAL A 241 4.75 18.64 -6.86
N HIS A 242 3.67 19.18 -7.45
CA HIS A 242 3.61 19.38 -8.90
C HIS A 242 4.67 20.36 -9.40
N HIS A 243 4.85 21.50 -8.71
CA HIS A 243 5.88 22.48 -9.03
C HIS A 243 7.28 21.88 -8.94
N ASN A 244 7.58 21.15 -7.86
CA ASN A 244 8.88 20.49 -7.70
C ASN A 244 9.15 19.48 -8.82
N CYS A 245 8.14 18.71 -9.22
CA CYS A 245 8.24 17.77 -10.34
C CYS A 245 8.55 18.49 -11.66
N MET A 246 7.82 19.55 -11.97
CA MET A 246 8.03 20.37 -13.18
C MET A 246 9.44 20.97 -13.23
N VAL A 247 9.92 21.52 -12.10
CA VAL A 247 11.26 22.10 -12.02
C VAL A 247 12.35 21.03 -12.18
N ALA A 248 12.16 19.86 -11.56
CA ALA A 248 13.10 18.75 -11.69
C ALA A 248 13.23 18.29 -13.15
N HIS A 249 12.11 18.11 -13.84
CA HIS A 249 12.09 17.70 -15.25
C HIS A 249 12.64 18.78 -16.20
N GLY A 250 12.43 20.06 -15.88
CA GLY A 250 12.93 21.16 -16.71
C GLY A 250 14.42 21.47 -16.54
N LYS A 251 15.00 21.24 -15.35
CA LYS A 251 16.41 21.56 -15.06
C LYS A 251 17.36 20.37 -15.18
N ILE A 252 16.87 19.15 -15.00
CA ILE A 252 17.70 17.94 -15.00
C ILE A 252 17.33 17.11 -16.23
N PRO A 253 18.12 17.19 -17.33
CA PRO A 253 17.87 16.35 -18.49
C PRO A 253 18.02 14.87 -18.10
N HIS A 254 17.10 14.03 -18.58
CA HIS A 254 17.05 12.59 -18.30
C HIS A 254 16.95 12.23 -16.80
N VAL A 255 16.27 13.06 -15.99
CA VAL A 255 15.94 12.71 -14.60
C VAL A 255 15.31 11.31 -14.54
N CYS A 256 15.76 10.49 -13.59
CA CYS A 256 15.38 9.08 -13.41
C CYS A 256 16.06 8.04 -14.34
N ASP A 257 16.77 8.43 -15.40
CA ASP A 257 17.51 7.52 -16.27
C ASP A 257 19.00 7.44 -15.89
N THR A 258 19.34 6.43 -15.10
CA THR A 258 20.70 6.19 -14.60
C THR A 258 21.72 5.92 -15.71
N SER A 259 21.30 5.63 -16.95
CA SER A 259 22.21 5.38 -18.08
C SER A 259 22.63 6.65 -18.82
N LEU A 260 21.80 7.69 -18.78
CA LEU A 260 22.02 8.97 -19.45
C LEU A 260 22.48 10.08 -18.49
N LEU A 261 22.38 9.83 -17.18
CA LEU A 261 22.89 10.73 -16.13
C LEU A 261 24.41 10.61 -15.99
N LEU A 262 25.05 11.69 -15.51
CA LEU A 262 26.47 11.62 -15.15
C LEU A 262 26.71 10.52 -14.10
N PRO A 263 27.84 9.80 -14.14
CA PRO A 263 28.14 8.68 -13.24
C PRO A 263 28.03 9.02 -11.74
N ASP A 264 28.31 10.27 -11.36
CA ASP A 264 28.29 10.76 -9.97
C ASP A 264 26.97 11.48 -9.60
N SER A 265 25.96 11.41 -10.45
CA SER A 265 24.69 12.09 -10.22
C SER A 265 23.88 11.39 -9.10
N PRO A 266 23.46 12.10 -8.04
CA PRO A 266 22.67 11.51 -6.95
C PRO A 266 21.19 11.28 -7.34
N TRP A 267 20.77 11.76 -8.51
CA TRP A 267 19.37 11.80 -8.91
C TRP A 267 18.86 10.42 -9.32
N THR A 268 18.07 9.80 -8.45
CA THR A 268 17.41 8.51 -8.71
C THR A 268 15.91 8.58 -8.38
N CYS A 269 15.09 7.82 -9.12
CA CYS A 269 13.63 7.80 -8.93
C CYS A 269 13.13 6.40 -8.56
N PRO A 270 13.54 5.87 -7.39
CA PRO A 270 13.28 4.49 -7.04
C PRO A 270 11.78 4.22 -6.80
N MET A 271 11.06 5.15 -6.17
CA MET A 271 9.61 5.01 -5.97
C MET A 271 8.84 5.06 -7.30
N GLY A 272 9.24 5.94 -8.23
CA GLY A 272 8.62 6.03 -9.56
C GLY A 272 8.79 4.75 -10.37
N ARG A 273 10.01 4.18 -10.36
CA ARG A 273 10.30 2.90 -11.03
C ARG A 273 9.51 1.74 -10.43
N VAL A 274 9.53 1.58 -9.10
CA VAL A 274 8.75 0.51 -8.44
C VAL A 274 7.25 0.69 -8.70
N PHE A 275 6.74 1.92 -8.69
CA PHE A 275 5.32 2.16 -8.96
C PHE A 275 4.95 1.72 -10.38
N PHE A 276 5.78 2.08 -11.38
CA PHE A 276 5.58 1.72 -12.79
C PHE A 276 5.73 0.20 -13.04
N ASP A 277 6.75 -0.43 -12.47
CA ASP A 277 6.99 -1.88 -12.63
C ASP A 277 5.82 -2.70 -12.08
N VAL A 278 5.27 -2.28 -10.94
CA VAL A 278 4.12 -2.94 -10.34
C VAL A 278 2.88 -2.80 -11.23
N SER A 279 2.67 -1.67 -11.89
CA SER A 279 1.60 -1.48 -12.87
C SER A 279 1.74 -2.40 -14.08
N VAL A 280 2.97 -2.66 -14.50
CA VAL A 280 3.25 -3.52 -15.66
C VAL A 280 2.93 -4.96 -15.33
N ILE A 281 3.34 -5.43 -14.15
CA ILE A 281 3.06 -6.77 -13.65
C ILE A 281 1.55 -7.01 -13.54
N TRP A 282 0.84 -6.14 -12.80
CA TRP A 282 -0.56 -6.39 -12.46
C TRP A 282 -1.56 -5.83 -13.46
N GLY A 283 -1.23 -4.77 -14.19
CA GLY A 283 -2.09 -4.15 -15.20
C GLY A 283 -1.85 -4.70 -16.61
N PHE A 284 -0.65 -4.47 -17.17
CA PHE A 284 -0.35 -4.83 -18.56
C PHE A 284 -0.31 -6.34 -18.78
N VAL A 285 0.63 -7.02 -18.11
CA VAL A 285 0.80 -8.47 -18.24
C VAL A 285 -0.38 -9.18 -17.58
N GLY A 286 -0.80 -8.65 -16.44
CA GLY A 286 -1.96 -9.10 -15.69
C GLY A 286 -1.67 -10.30 -14.79
N PRO A 287 -2.42 -10.44 -13.69
CA PRO A 287 -2.22 -11.52 -12.72
C PRO A 287 -2.31 -12.89 -13.36
N ARG A 288 -3.19 -13.08 -14.34
CA ARG A 288 -3.43 -14.38 -15.00
C ARG A 288 -2.20 -14.95 -15.74
N ARG A 289 -1.30 -14.09 -16.23
CA ARG A 289 -0.10 -14.49 -17.00
C ARG A 289 1.16 -14.61 -16.16
N ILE A 290 1.17 -14.06 -14.94
CA ILE A 290 2.32 -14.13 -14.03
C ILE A 290 2.05 -15.11 -12.88
N PHE A 291 0.89 -14.97 -12.23
CA PHE A 291 0.49 -15.73 -11.05
C PHE A 291 -0.65 -16.74 -11.33
N GLY A 292 -1.38 -16.58 -12.43
CA GLY A 292 -2.43 -17.54 -12.81
C GLY A 292 -1.90 -18.82 -13.46
N THR A 293 -2.83 -19.63 -13.99
CA THR A 293 -2.55 -20.93 -14.61
C THR A 293 -1.61 -20.89 -15.82
N LYS A 294 -1.35 -19.71 -16.39
CA LYS A 294 -0.45 -19.52 -17.53
C LYS A 294 0.92 -18.94 -17.12
N GLY A 295 1.11 -18.62 -15.85
CA GLY A 295 2.30 -17.95 -15.35
C GLY A 295 3.25 -18.87 -14.61
N GLU A 296 4.52 -18.49 -14.56
CA GLU A 296 5.57 -19.25 -13.87
C GLU A 296 5.44 -19.15 -12.34
N TYR A 297 4.79 -18.13 -11.81
CA TYR A 297 4.74 -17.82 -10.38
C TYR A 297 3.43 -18.22 -9.69
N SER A 298 2.76 -19.27 -10.18
CA SER A 298 1.43 -19.63 -9.65
C SER A 298 1.42 -20.03 -8.17
N ASN A 299 2.54 -20.52 -7.65
CA ASN A 299 2.63 -20.84 -6.22
C ASN A 299 2.59 -19.60 -5.31
N VAL A 300 2.77 -18.40 -5.84
CA VAL A 300 2.72 -17.17 -5.05
C VAL A 300 1.30 -16.89 -4.56
N ASP A 301 0.27 -17.37 -5.25
CA ASP A 301 -1.12 -17.16 -4.80
C ASP A 301 -1.42 -17.90 -3.48
N TRP A 302 -0.70 -18.98 -3.16
CA TRP A 302 -0.79 -19.65 -1.86
C TRP A 302 -0.37 -18.76 -0.69
N PHE A 303 0.39 -17.70 -0.95
CA PHE A 303 0.70 -16.72 0.08
C PHE A 303 -0.56 -16.05 0.64
N PHE A 304 -1.59 -15.80 -0.17
CA PHE A 304 -2.87 -15.30 0.34
C PHE A 304 -3.49 -16.24 1.39
N LEU A 305 -3.51 -17.55 1.09
CA LEU A 305 -4.04 -18.56 2.01
C LEU A 305 -3.16 -18.67 3.26
N SER A 306 -1.84 -18.65 3.13
CA SER A 306 -0.96 -18.73 4.29
C SER A 306 -1.11 -17.53 5.23
N GLY A 307 -1.34 -16.33 4.70
CA GLY A 307 -1.64 -15.14 5.49
C GLY A 307 -2.97 -15.22 6.21
N ALA A 308 -3.96 -15.86 5.57
CA ALA A 308 -5.25 -16.15 6.16
C ALA A 308 -5.15 -17.20 7.30
N VAL A 309 -4.31 -18.22 7.14
CA VAL A 309 -4.15 -19.28 8.15
C VAL A 309 -3.29 -18.83 9.35
N ALA A 310 -2.32 -17.93 9.15
CA ALA A 310 -1.45 -17.42 10.21
C ALA A 310 -2.16 -16.94 11.51
N PRO A 311 -3.22 -16.10 11.48
CA PRO A 311 -3.95 -15.69 12.68
C PRO A 311 -4.64 -16.87 13.39
N LEU A 312 -5.20 -17.81 12.62
CA LEU A 312 -5.84 -19.00 13.18
C LEU A 312 -4.84 -19.85 13.96
N LEU A 313 -3.61 -20.00 13.45
CA LEU A 313 -2.54 -20.73 14.14
C LEU A 313 -2.15 -20.05 15.46
N VAL A 314 -2.05 -18.72 15.50
CA VAL A 314 -1.77 -17.98 16.74
C VAL A 314 -2.91 -18.12 17.73
N TRP A 315 -4.16 -18.04 17.27
CA TRP A 315 -5.33 -18.22 18.13
C TRP A 315 -5.41 -19.65 18.70
N LEU A 316 -5.16 -20.66 17.88
CA LEU A 316 -5.09 -22.06 18.34
C LEU A 316 -3.95 -22.26 19.35
N ALA A 317 -2.78 -21.69 19.10
CA ALA A 317 -1.65 -21.75 20.02
C ALA A 317 -1.95 -21.06 21.35
N HIS A 318 -2.66 -19.93 21.31
CA HIS A 318 -3.13 -19.23 22.50
C HIS A 318 -4.10 -20.08 23.32
N ASN A 319 -5.07 -20.74 22.67
CA ASN A 319 -6.04 -21.59 23.37
C ASN A 319 -5.41 -22.88 23.92
N ALA A 320 -4.41 -23.44 23.24
CA ALA A 320 -3.71 -24.63 23.70
C ALA A 320 -2.75 -24.35 24.87
N TYR A 321 -2.18 -23.14 24.95
CA TYR A 321 -1.17 -22.77 25.95
C TYR A 321 -1.51 -21.45 26.68
N PRO A 322 -2.61 -21.40 27.47
CA PRO A 322 -3.05 -20.17 28.15
C PRO A 322 -2.03 -19.64 29.18
N ASN A 323 -1.14 -20.49 29.69
CA ASN A 323 -0.12 -20.10 30.68
C ASN A 323 1.06 -19.30 30.09
N LYS A 324 1.14 -19.17 28.76
CA LYS A 324 2.30 -18.56 28.07
C LYS A 324 1.96 -17.16 27.54
N GLN A 325 2.13 -16.15 28.39
CA GLN A 325 1.83 -14.73 28.09
C GLN A 325 2.57 -14.16 26.87
N TRP A 326 3.74 -14.71 26.50
CA TRP A 326 4.49 -14.26 25.34
C TRP A 326 3.79 -14.53 23.99
N ILE A 327 2.92 -15.54 23.92
CA ILE A 327 2.17 -15.87 22.70
C ILE A 327 1.19 -14.74 22.34
N HIS A 328 0.66 -14.04 23.35
CA HIS A 328 -0.20 -12.87 23.18
C HIS A 328 0.52 -11.67 22.53
N LEU A 329 1.85 -11.60 22.63
CA LEU A 329 2.65 -10.51 22.06
C LEU A 329 2.99 -10.72 20.58
N ILE A 330 2.65 -11.89 20.01
CA ILE A 330 2.96 -12.23 18.62
C ILE A 330 1.90 -11.61 17.71
N HIS A 331 2.18 -10.40 17.23
CA HIS A 331 1.37 -9.74 16.21
C HIS A 331 1.81 -10.19 14.80
N MET A 332 1.13 -11.20 14.26
CA MET A 332 1.31 -11.66 12.87
C MET A 332 1.21 -10.57 11.79
N PRO A 333 0.32 -9.56 11.87
CA PRO A 333 0.30 -8.53 10.83
C PRO A 333 1.63 -7.77 10.85
N VAL A 334 2.14 -7.36 12.01
CA VAL A 334 3.44 -6.66 12.09
C VAL A 334 4.58 -7.48 11.46
N LEU A 335 4.59 -8.81 11.69
CA LEU A 335 5.59 -9.71 11.10
C LEU A 335 5.46 -9.79 9.57
N LEU A 336 4.24 -10.01 9.05
CA LEU A 336 3.96 -10.14 7.62
C LEU A 336 4.11 -8.82 6.85
N GLY A 337 3.88 -7.69 7.52
CA GLY A 337 3.95 -6.34 6.94
C GLY A 337 5.35 -5.73 7.00
N SER A 338 6.26 -6.33 7.77
CA SER A 338 7.60 -5.81 8.01
C SER A 338 8.41 -5.61 6.72
N THR A 339 8.16 -6.41 5.68
CA THR A 339 8.89 -6.33 4.40
C THR A 339 8.16 -5.52 3.33
N ALA A 340 7.00 -4.90 3.62
CA ALA A 340 6.14 -4.31 2.59
C ALA A 340 6.78 -3.18 1.78
N MET A 341 7.80 -2.49 2.30
CA MET A 341 8.49 -1.38 1.63
C MET A 341 9.79 -1.78 0.89
N MET A 342 10.05 -3.07 0.75
CA MET A 342 11.34 -3.62 0.28
C MET A 342 11.19 -4.33 -1.07
N PRO A 343 11.42 -3.70 -2.25
CA PRO A 343 11.96 -2.36 -2.54
C PRO A 343 10.91 -1.21 -2.55
N PRO A 344 11.34 0.08 -2.50
CA PRO A 344 12.70 0.59 -2.71
C PRO A 344 13.59 0.65 -1.48
N ALA A 345 13.07 0.42 -0.27
CA ALA A 345 13.87 0.50 0.93
C ALA A 345 14.94 -0.60 0.93
N THR A 346 16.21 -0.21 0.87
CA THR A 346 17.34 -1.13 0.94
C THR A 346 17.48 -1.77 2.32
N THR A 347 18.27 -2.85 2.41
CA THR A 347 18.53 -3.57 3.67
C THR A 347 19.09 -2.68 4.77
N VAL A 348 19.80 -1.61 4.40
CA VAL A 348 20.35 -0.62 5.35
C VAL A 348 19.22 0.13 6.06
N ASN A 349 18.17 0.54 5.34
CA ASN A 349 17.02 1.24 5.93
C ASN A 349 16.30 0.38 6.97
N PHE A 350 16.17 -0.92 6.73
CA PHE A 350 15.57 -1.83 7.70
C PHE A 350 16.45 -2.04 8.93
N ARG A 351 17.76 -2.22 8.73
CA ARG A 351 18.71 -2.40 9.83
C ARG A 351 18.78 -1.15 10.71
N SER A 352 18.88 0.03 10.10
CA SER A 352 18.93 1.30 10.83
C SER A 352 17.62 1.56 11.58
N ARG A 353 16.47 1.34 10.93
CA ARG A 353 15.15 1.48 11.57
C ARG A 353 15.00 0.55 12.77
N PHE A 354 15.43 -0.71 12.65
CA PHE A 354 15.40 -1.65 13.77
C PHE A 354 16.27 -1.19 14.94
N ILE A 355 17.51 -0.76 14.68
CA ILE A 355 18.43 -0.27 15.72
C ILE A 355 17.83 0.96 16.41
N ILE A 356 17.35 1.94 15.64
CA ILE A 356 16.77 3.17 16.19
C ILE A 356 15.53 2.84 17.02
N SER A 357 14.63 2.00 16.52
CA SER A 357 13.43 1.57 17.26
C SER A 357 13.77 0.78 18.53
N PHE A 358 14.83 -0.03 18.53
CA PHE A 358 15.28 -0.74 19.73
C PHE A 358 15.87 0.24 20.76
N VAL A 359 16.73 1.16 20.32
CA VAL A 359 17.33 2.15 21.21
C VAL A 359 16.26 3.06 21.80
N SER A 360 15.36 3.62 20.99
CA SER A 360 14.32 4.52 21.49
C SER A 360 13.23 3.79 22.28
N GLY A 361 12.70 2.70 21.71
CA GLY A 361 11.54 2.00 22.26
C GLY A 361 11.85 1.08 23.44
N TYR A 362 13.06 0.50 23.50
CA TYR A 362 13.45 -0.39 24.58
C TYR A 362 14.43 0.25 25.57
N ILE A 363 15.51 0.88 25.09
CA ILE A 363 16.56 1.39 25.98
C ILE A 363 16.10 2.70 26.64
N ILE A 364 15.73 3.71 25.86
CA ILE A 364 15.34 5.02 26.39
C ILE A 364 14.07 4.89 27.23
N PHE A 365 13.04 4.24 26.68
CA PHE A 365 11.76 4.07 27.39
C PHE A 365 11.88 3.28 28.70
N LYS A 366 12.86 2.37 28.83
CA LYS A 366 13.05 1.57 30.06
C LYS A 366 13.95 2.24 31.09
N TYR A 367 14.99 2.95 30.67
CA TYR A 367 16.04 3.45 31.56
C TYR A 367 16.06 4.97 31.74
N ARG A 368 15.37 5.73 30.90
CA ARG A 368 15.38 7.21 30.89
C ARG A 368 14.00 7.77 30.55
N LEU A 369 12.98 7.36 31.31
CA LEU A 369 11.60 7.81 31.12
C LEU A 369 11.38 9.30 31.48
N ASP A 370 12.28 9.88 32.28
CA ASP A 370 12.25 11.29 32.71
C ASP A 370 12.96 12.26 31.75
N TRP A 371 13.60 11.74 30.68
CA TRP A 371 14.18 12.50 29.58
C TRP A 371 13.22 12.53 28.39
#